data_AF-A0A920BPF4-F1
#
_entry.id   AF-A0A920BPF4-F1
#
_cell.length_a   1.000
_cell.length_b   1.000
_cell.length_c   1.000
_cell.angle_alpha   90.00
_cell.angle_beta   90.00
_cell.angle_gamma   90.00
#
_symmetry.space_group_name_H-M   'P 1'
#
loop_
_entity.id
_entity.type
_entity.pdbx_description
1 polymer ?
#
loop_
_entity_poly.entity_id
_entity_poly.type
_entity_poly.pdbx_seq_one_letter_code
_entity_poly.pdbx_strand_id
1 'polypeptide(L)'
;MLGTERKTDEPYGIAIRTYVESPRHADEYLEASLAMRDSNGTPIPGYGWMFPTGNGTVNLGVGALSTMKGFRKLNLNTLCDIYRDLIADEWEVGPYLEKPRAWRLPMTAQKRHGLGWVAVGDAAGLINPMNGEGIDYSLESGMLISDLFLQNPSTATTEYDRIIGERFDGFLRTGRRFSYLIGHPLILRSGLRVAVANQFMANMTLQVMGNLVDNSTPGAAGRVLRIADKALATADPILRKTRAKQN
;
A
#
# COMPACT_ATOMS: atom_id res chain seq x y z
N MET A 1 1.05 26.46 -7.32
CA MET A 1 1.48 25.08 -7.00
C MET A 1 2.59 25.13 -5.98
N LEU A 2 2.65 24.20 -5.01
CA LEU A 2 3.67 24.17 -3.94
C LEU A 2 5.08 23.72 -4.42
N GLY A 3 5.35 23.81 -5.72
CA GLY A 3 6.63 23.46 -6.34
C GLY A 3 6.90 21.96 -6.44
N THR A 4 5.85 21.13 -6.53
CA THR A 4 5.96 19.68 -6.72
C THR A 4 5.15 19.24 -7.94
N GLU A 5 5.74 18.39 -8.76
CA GLU A 5 5.06 17.77 -9.89
C GLU A 5 5.00 16.25 -9.72
N ARG A 6 3.97 15.64 -10.30
CA ARG A 6 3.85 14.19 -10.31
C ARG A 6 5.02 13.59 -11.10
N LYS A 7 5.82 12.76 -10.43
CA LYS A 7 6.78 11.86 -11.08
C LYS A 7 6.01 10.75 -11.77
N THR A 8 5.93 10.83 -13.10
CA THR A 8 5.13 9.90 -13.93
C THR A 8 5.77 8.51 -14.06
N ASP A 9 7.03 8.41 -13.69
CA ASP A 9 7.83 7.20 -13.65
C ASP A 9 7.68 6.44 -12.34
N GLU A 10 7.27 7.07 -11.24
CA GLU A 10 7.07 6.46 -9.92
C GLU A 10 5.70 5.76 -9.78
N PRO A 11 5.59 4.72 -8.93
CA PRO A 11 4.36 3.96 -8.78
C PRO A 11 3.37 4.71 -7.89
N TYR A 12 2.10 4.47 -8.17
CA TYR A 12 0.97 4.86 -7.33
C TYR A 12 -0.02 3.69 -7.23
N GLY A 13 -0.84 3.71 -6.19
CA GLY A 13 -1.95 2.79 -6.03
C GLY A 13 -3.27 3.44 -6.41
N ILE A 14 -4.27 2.61 -6.69
CA ILE A 14 -5.67 3.01 -6.69
C ILE A 14 -6.44 2.02 -5.82
N ALA A 15 -7.41 2.53 -5.08
CA ALA A 15 -8.23 1.74 -4.18
C ALA A 15 -9.69 2.12 -4.38
N ILE A 16 -10.60 1.16 -4.26
CA ILE A 16 -12.04 1.38 -4.23
C ILE A 16 -12.62 0.64 -3.04
N ARG A 17 -13.62 1.23 -2.39
CA ARG A 17 -14.33 0.58 -1.30
C ARG A 17 -15.80 0.97 -1.23
N THR A 18 -16.54 0.17 -0.50
CA THR A 18 -17.91 0.43 -0.07
C THR A 18 -18.15 -0.24 1.29
N TYR A 19 -19.38 -0.15 1.79
CA TYR A 19 -19.84 -0.90 2.95
C TYR A 19 -20.93 -1.89 2.53
N VAL A 20 -20.92 -3.06 3.15
CA VAL A 20 -21.91 -4.13 2.98
C VAL A 20 -22.45 -4.56 4.33
N GLU A 21 -23.65 -5.11 4.35
CA GLU A 21 -24.16 -5.86 5.50
C GLU A 21 -23.51 -7.25 5.55
N SER A 22 -23.23 -7.73 6.76
CA SER A 22 -22.76 -9.10 6.99
C SER A 22 -22.95 -9.46 8.46
N PRO A 23 -23.37 -10.69 8.80
CA PRO A 23 -23.41 -11.15 10.19
C PRO A 23 -22.01 -11.21 10.84
N ARG A 24 -20.94 -11.25 10.03
CA ARG A 24 -19.54 -11.25 10.48
C ARG A 24 -19.00 -9.86 10.79
N HIS A 25 -19.87 -8.85 10.89
CA HIS A 25 -19.50 -7.48 11.24
C HIS A 25 -18.81 -7.32 12.60
N ALA A 26 -18.87 -8.35 13.46
CA ALA A 26 -18.26 -8.36 14.79
C ALA A 26 -17.04 -9.30 14.89
N ASP A 27 -16.55 -9.84 13.76
CA ASP A 27 -15.35 -10.67 13.76
C ASP A 27 -14.16 -9.88 14.35
N GLU A 28 -13.36 -10.55 15.19
CA GLU A 28 -12.19 -9.94 15.84
C GLU A 28 -11.02 -9.69 14.86
N TYR A 29 -11.04 -10.38 13.71
CA TYR A 29 -9.98 -10.34 12.72
C TYR A 29 -10.46 -9.67 11.44
N LEU A 30 -9.56 -8.90 10.83
CA LEU A 30 -9.69 -8.44 9.46
C LEU A 30 -9.20 -9.49 8.47
N GLU A 31 -9.72 -9.45 7.25
CA GLU A 31 -9.22 -10.27 6.14
C GLU A 31 -8.52 -9.42 5.08
N ALA A 32 -7.42 -9.95 4.57
CA ALA A 32 -6.75 -9.46 3.37
C ALA A 32 -6.53 -10.62 2.38
N SER A 33 -7.17 -10.53 1.21
CA SER A 33 -7.08 -11.53 0.16
C SER A 33 -6.06 -11.12 -0.91
N LEU A 34 -4.93 -11.83 -0.95
CA LEU A 34 -3.89 -11.68 -1.97
C LEU A 34 -4.19 -12.42 -3.28
N ALA A 35 -5.31 -13.14 -3.35
CA ALA A 35 -5.69 -13.99 -4.47
C ALA A 35 -6.50 -13.26 -5.56
N MET A 36 -6.34 -11.93 -5.66
CA MET A 36 -7.12 -11.09 -6.57
C MET A 36 -6.83 -11.35 -8.04
N ARG A 37 -7.90 -11.44 -8.85
CA ARG A 37 -7.84 -11.61 -10.30
C ARG A 37 -8.86 -10.72 -10.99
N ASP A 38 -8.55 -10.29 -12.22
CA ASP A 38 -9.52 -9.62 -13.09
C ASP A 38 -10.50 -10.62 -13.73
N SER A 39 -11.43 -10.09 -14.53
CA SER A 39 -12.43 -10.87 -15.28
C SER A 39 -11.83 -11.88 -16.27
N ASN A 40 -10.55 -11.74 -16.63
CA ASN A 40 -9.83 -12.64 -17.52
C ASN A 40 -8.97 -13.65 -16.74
N GLY A 41 -9.07 -13.69 -15.41
CA GLY A 41 -8.26 -14.53 -14.54
C GLY A 41 -6.80 -14.04 -14.37
N THR A 42 -6.49 -12.83 -14.81
CA THR A 42 -5.17 -12.21 -14.67
C THR A 42 -4.95 -11.80 -13.23
N PRO A 43 -3.86 -12.23 -12.58
CA PRO A 43 -3.54 -11.78 -11.22
C PRO A 43 -3.41 -10.26 -11.14
N ILE A 44 -4.03 -9.66 -10.13
CA ILE A 44 -3.91 -8.24 -9.81
C ILE A 44 -2.85 -8.06 -8.72
N PRO A 45 -1.79 -7.25 -8.94
CA PRO A 45 -0.90 -6.85 -7.86
C PRO A 45 -1.63 -5.85 -6.96
N GLY A 46 -2.15 -6.39 -5.87
CA GLY A 46 -2.99 -5.72 -4.89
C GLY A 46 -3.68 -6.77 -4.03
N TYR A 47 -4.70 -6.36 -3.28
CA TYR A 47 -5.47 -7.24 -2.42
C TYR A 47 -6.91 -6.75 -2.29
N GLY A 48 -7.81 -7.67 -1.99
CA GLY A 48 -9.14 -7.36 -1.47
C GLY A 48 -9.11 -7.39 0.05
N TRP A 49 -10.00 -6.64 0.70
CA TRP A 49 -10.11 -6.66 2.16
C TRP A 49 -11.55 -6.66 2.65
N MET A 50 -11.72 -7.23 3.85
CA MET A 50 -12.95 -7.19 4.63
C MET A 50 -12.60 -6.71 6.04
N PHE A 51 -13.04 -5.49 6.40
CA PHE A 51 -12.81 -4.91 7.73
C PHE A 51 -14.14 -4.80 8.50
N PRO A 52 -14.38 -5.67 9.49
CA PRO A 52 -15.54 -5.58 10.39
C PRO A 52 -15.60 -4.22 11.10
N THR A 53 -16.80 -3.64 11.23
CA THR A 53 -16.98 -2.31 11.86
C THR A 53 -17.73 -2.36 13.19
N GLY A 54 -18.22 -3.53 13.60
CA GLY A 54 -18.92 -3.74 14.86
C GLY A 54 -20.38 -3.27 14.89
N ASN A 55 -20.92 -2.73 13.79
CA ASN A 55 -22.25 -2.09 13.79
C ASN A 55 -23.24 -2.66 12.75
N GLY A 56 -23.09 -3.93 12.37
CA GLY A 56 -23.90 -4.56 11.32
C GLY A 56 -23.27 -4.48 9.93
N THR A 57 -22.13 -3.77 9.78
CA THR A 57 -21.51 -3.54 8.48
C THR A 57 -20.06 -4.03 8.40
N VAL A 58 -19.60 -4.27 7.19
CA VAL A 58 -18.20 -4.59 6.87
C VAL A 58 -17.72 -3.64 5.77
N ASN A 59 -16.53 -3.07 5.95
CA ASN A 59 -15.86 -2.32 4.89
C ASN A 59 -15.27 -3.31 3.90
N LEU A 60 -15.76 -3.29 2.66
CA LEU A 60 -15.30 -4.13 1.57
C LEU A 60 -14.56 -3.26 0.58
N GLY A 61 -13.38 -3.69 0.15
CA GLY A 61 -12.68 -2.98 -0.92
C GLY A 61 -11.57 -3.77 -1.57
N VAL A 62 -11.02 -3.16 -2.63
CA VAL A 62 -9.90 -3.70 -3.40
C VAL A 62 -8.91 -2.60 -3.75
N GLY A 63 -7.64 -2.98 -3.76
CA GLY A 63 -6.52 -2.12 -4.16
C GLY A 63 -5.76 -2.71 -5.33
N ALA A 64 -5.20 -1.86 -6.17
CA ALA A 64 -4.32 -2.27 -7.27
C ALA A 64 -3.17 -1.28 -7.47
N LEU A 65 -2.01 -1.81 -7.88
CA LEU A 65 -0.80 -1.03 -8.14
C LEU A 65 -0.62 -0.72 -9.63
N SER A 66 -0.18 0.51 -9.91
CA SER A 66 0.03 1.04 -11.27
C SER A 66 1.14 0.39 -12.10
N THR A 67 1.85 -0.58 -11.51
CA THR A 67 2.98 -1.29 -12.11
C THR A 67 2.57 -2.46 -12.99
N MET A 68 1.28 -2.87 -12.96
CA MET A 68 0.79 -3.98 -13.78
C MET A 68 0.56 -3.62 -15.26
N LYS A 69 0.64 -4.65 -16.12
CA LYS A 69 0.19 -4.54 -17.52
C LYS A 69 -1.31 -4.25 -17.56
N GLY A 70 -1.74 -3.36 -18.46
CA GLY A 70 -3.17 -3.05 -18.63
C GLY A 70 -3.79 -2.21 -17.50
N PHE A 71 -3.01 -1.69 -16.56
CA PHE A 71 -3.53 -0.91 -15.42
C PHE A 71 -4.48 0.22 -15.81
N ARG A 72 -4.21 0.91 -16.93
CA ARG A 72 -5.07 2.02 -17.41
C ARG A 72 -6.46 1.57 -17.85
N LYS A 73 -6.64 0.28 -18.14
CA LYS A 73 -7.91 -0.34 -18.53
C LYS A 73 -8.64 -0.97 -17.36
N LEU A 74 -8.04 -0.96 -16.16
CA LEU A 74 -8.63 -1.57 -14.98
C LEU A 74 -9.88 -0.79 -14.56
N ASN A 75 -11.03 -1.45 -14.53
CA ASN A 75 -12.25 -0.90 -13.97
C ASN A 75 -12.38 -1.33 -12.51
N LEU A 76 -12.22 -0.38 -11.60
CA LEU A 76 -12.28 -0.65 -10.17
C LEU A 76 -13.67 -1.08 -9.70
N ASN A 77 -14.76 -0.62 -10.31
CA ASN A 77 -16.10 -1.08 -9.93
C ASN A 77 -16.22 -2.57 -10.22
N THR A 78 -15.85 -2.98 -11.44
CA THR A 78 -15.82 -4.40 -11.82
C THR A 78 -14.90 -5.23 -10.92
N LEU A 79 -13.73 -4.70 -10.53
CA LEU A 79 -12.83 -5.42 -9.63
C LEU A 79 -13.42 -5.57 -8.22
N CYS A 80 -14.11 -4.54 -7.73
CA CYS A 80 -14.82 -4.58 -6.45
C CYS A 80 -15.94 -5.61 -6.47
N ASP A 81 -16.71 -5.67 -7.57
CA ASP A 81 -17.79 -6.65 -7.76
C ASP A 81 -17.24 -8.08 -7.82
N ILE A 82 -16.14 -8.30 -8.56
CA ILE A 82 -15.46 -9.61 -8.60
C ILE A 82 -15.01 -10.04 -7.20
N TYR A 83 -14.44 -9.13 -6.40
CA TYR A 83 -14.03 -9.49 -5.05
C TYR A 83 -15.24 -9.78 -4.16
N ARG A 84 -16.27 -8.93 -4.22
CA ARG A 84 -17.51 -9.15 -3.48
C ARG A 84 -18.13 -10.50 -3.80
N ASP A 85 -18.16 -10.90 -5.07
CA ASP A 85 -18.67 -12.21 -5.47
C ASP A 85 -17.77 -13.36 -5.01
N LEU A 86 -16.44 -13.16 -4.98
CA LEU A 86 -15.48 -14.15 -4.50
C LEU A 86 -15.69 -14.51 -3.02
N ILE A 87 -16.00 -13.53 -2.18
CA ILE A 87 -16.16 -13.72 -0.73
C ILE A 87 -17.62 -13.75 -0.26
N ALA A 88 -18.58 -13.69 -1.19
CA ALA A 88 -20.00 -13.51 -0.86
C ALA A 88 -20.55 -14.59 0.07
N ASP A 89 -20.23 -15.86 -0.21
CA ASP A 89 -20.72 -16.99 0.57
C ASP A 89 -20.03 -17.07 1.95
N GLU A 90 -18.71 -16.86 2.00
CA GLU A 90 -17.93 -16.94 3.24
C GLU A 90 -18.28 -15.81 4.24
N TRP A 91 -18.63 -14.64 3.72
CA TRP A 91 -18.96 -13.47 4.51
C TRP A 91 -20.46 -13.17 4.58
N GLU A 92 -21.30 -14.01 3.95
CA GLU A 92 -22.75 -13.80 3.84
C GLU A 92 -23.08 -12.35 3.42
N VAL A 93 -22.42 -11.90 2.36
CA VAL A 93 -22.40 -10.47 1.96
C VAL A 93 -23.74 -10.00 1.42
N GLY A 94 -24.32 -9.03 2.13
CA GLY A 94 -25.50 -8.29 1.70
C GLY A 94 -25.26 -7.31 0.54
N PRO A 95 -26.24 -6.45 0.22
CA PRO A 95 -26.10 -5.45 -0.82
C PRO A 95 -25.09 -4.36 -0.42
N TYR A 96 -24.58 -3.63 -1.43
CA TYR A 96 -23.85 -2.39 -1.18
C TYR A 96 -24.76 -1.35 -0.52
N LEU A 97 -24.30 -0.81 0.60
CA LEU A 97 -25.00 0.25 1.35
C LEU A 97 -24.75 1.64 0.78
N GLU A 98 -23.65 1.81 0.04
CA GLU A 98 -23.34 3.04 -0.67
C GLU A 98 -22.71 2.75 -2.03
N LYS A 99 -22.71 3.77 -2.90
CA LYS A 99 -21.96 3.69 -4.15
C LYS A 99 -20.47 3.53 -3.84
N PRO A 100 -19.78 2.53 -4.43
CA PRO A 100 -18.34 2.40 -4.28
C PRO A 100 -17.59 3.67 -4.66
N ARG A 101 -16.62 4.04 -3.84
CA ARG A 101 -15.79 5.25 -4.03
C ARG A 101 -14.33 4.87 -4.18
N ALA A 102 -13.65 5.57 -5.06
CA ALA A 102 -12.27 5.27 -5.40
C ALA A 102 -11.33 6.45 -5.12
N TRP A 103 -10.11 6.13 -4.71
CA TRP A 103 -9.06 7.09 -4.41
C TRP A 103 -7.74 6.67 -5.04
N ARG A 104 -6.88 7.66 -5.25
CA ARG A 104 -5.47 7.45 -5.61
C ARG A 104 -4.65 7.42 -4.33
N LEU A 105 -3.66 6.54 -4.31
CA LEU A 105 -2.72 6.38 -3.22
C LEU A 105 -1.37 6.99 -3.65
N PRO A 106 -1.05 8.24 -3.26
CA PRO A 106 0.25 8.86 -3.51
C PRO A 106 1.36 8.18 -2.69
N MET A 107 2.14 7.34 -3.34
CA MET A 107 3.20 6.52 -2.72
C MET A 107 4.62 7.14 -2.86
N THR A 108 4.68 8.42 -3.22
CA THR A 108 5.95 9.12 -3.52
C THR A 108 6.03 10.43 -2.76
N ALA A 109 6.80 10.44 -1.68
CA ALA A 109 7.25 11.67 -1.05
C ALA A 109 8.34 12.35 -1.90
N GLN A 110 8.19 13.64 -2.16
CA GLN A 110 9.18 14.44 -2.91
C GLN A 110 9.62 15.68 -2.17
N LYS A 111 8.66 16.45 -1.67
CA LYS A 111 8.89 17.69 -0.94
C LYS A 111 7.78 17.82 0.09
N ARG A 112 8.16 17.90 1.35
CA ARG A 112 7.22 17.88 2.47
C ARG A 112 7.03 19.24 3.12
N HIS A 113 7.81 20.24 2.75
CA HIS A 113 7.66 21.58 3.30
C HIS A 113 8.20 22.66 2.35
N GLY A 114 7.85 23.91 2.67
CA GLY A 114 8.38 25.10 2.02
C GLY A 114 8.01 26.34 2.82
N LEU A 115 8.22 27.52 2.24
CA LEU A 115 7.93 28.77 2.95
C LEU A 115 6.44 28.85 3.29
N GLY A 116 6.13 28.83 4.59
CA GLY A 116 4.76 28.95 5.12
C GLY A 116 3.90 27.70 4.99
N TRP A 117 4.46 26.53 4.64
CA TRP A 117 3.67 25.31 4.53
C TRP A 117 4.47 24.05 4.86
N VAL A 118 3.73 23.03 5.29
CA VAL A 118 4.19 21.67 5.52
C VAL A 118 3.09 20.69 5.10
N ALA A 119 3.48 19.55 4.55
CA ALA A 119 2.60 18.48 4.14
C ALA A 119 2.82 17.28 5.05
N VAL A 120 1.73 16.60 5.40
CA VAL A 120 1.68 15.43 6.28
C VAL A 120 0.86 14.31 5.61
N GLY A 121 1.08 13.07 6.03
CA GLY A 121 0.36 11.90 5.52
C GLY A 121 0.35 11.78 4.00
N ASP A 122 -0.82 11.46 3.44
CA ASP A 122 -1.04 11.34 1.99
C ASP A 122 -0.65 12.61 1.21
N ALA A 123 -0.83 13.81 1.79
CA ALA A 123 -0.43 15.06 1.14
C ALA A 123 1.09 15.16 0.97
N ALA A 124 1.85 14.53 1.87
CA ALA A 124 3.30 14.37 1.77
C ALA A 124 3.71 13.15 0.93
N GLY A 125 2.77 12.34 0.44
CA GLY A 125 3.05 11.09 -0.27
C GLY A 125 3.55 9.97 0.66
N LEU A 126 3.21 10.03 1.95
CA LEU A 126 3.57 9.04 2.95
C LEU A 126 2.54 7.90 2.96
N ILE A 127 2.60 7.06 1.94
CA ILE A 127 1.83 5.81 1.85
C ILE A 127 2.79 4.67 1.58
N ASN A 128 2.65 3.59 2.34
CA ASN A 128 3.39 2.36 2.14
C ASN A 128 3.07 1.75 0.76
N PRO A 129 4.05 1.66 -0.17
CA PRO A 129 3.79 1.17 -1.52
C PRO A 129 3.51 -0.34 -1.61
N MET A 130 3.70 -1.09 -0.52
CA MET A 130 3.48 -2.54 -0.50
C MET A 130 2.03 -2.91 -0.18
N ASN A 131 1.41 -2.21 0.77
CA ASN A 131 0.07 -2.53 1.29
C ASN A 131 -0.92 -1.34 1.16
N GLY A 132 -0.47 -0.14 0.77
CA GLY A 132 -1.34 1.03 0.66
C GLY A 132 -1.72 1.68 1.99
N GLU A 133 -1.07 1.32 3.09
CA GLU A 133 -1.28 1.90 4.42
C GLU A 133 -0.76 3.33 4.50
N GLY A 134 -1.54 4.21 5.12
CA GLY A 134 -1.24 5.65 5.27
C GLY A 134 -1.71 6.28 6.57
N ILE A 135 -2.49 5.55 7.40
CA ILE A 135 -3.13 6.12 8.59
C ILE A 135 -2.08 6.41 9.67
N ASP A 136 -1.24 5.42 9.97
CA ASP A 136 -0.09 5.53 10.88
C ASP A 136 0.83 6.69 10.45
N TYR A 137 1.25 6.72 9.19
CA TYR A 137 2.11 7.78 8.65
C TYR A 137 1.44 9.16 8.76
N SER A 138 0.13 9.25 8.52
CA SER A 138 -0.63 10.50 8.65
C SER A 138 -0.67 11.00 10.07
N LEU A 139 -0.93 10.10 11.04
CA LEU A 139 -0.95 10.43 12.47
C LEU A 139 0.44 10.82 12.95
N GLU A 140 1.46 9.97 12.69
CA GLU A 140 2.83 10.21 13.13
C GLU A 140 3.41 11.51 12.58
N SER A 141 3.22 11.77 11.27
CA SER A 141 3.73 13.00 10.66
C SER A 141 2.99 14.24 11.14
N GLY A 142 1.68 14.16 11.36
CA GLY A 142 0.86 15.25 11.91
C GLY A 142 1.22 15.60 13.35
N MET A 143 1.38 14.59 14.21
CA MET A 143 1.80 14.77 15.60
C MET A 143 3.21 15.36 15.67
N LEU A 144 4.16 14.80 14.92
CA LEU A 144 5.54 15.25 14.92
C LEU A 144 5.68 16.72 14.53
N ILE A 145 5.02 17.15 13.45
CA ILE A 145 5.13 18.55 13.02
C ILE A 145 4.50 19.51 14.03
N SER A 146 3.40 19.10 14.68
CA SER A 146 2.76 19.87 15.74
C SER A 146 3.70 20.08 16.92
N ASP A 147 4.33 19.02 17.41
CA ASP A 147 5.28 19.08 18.53
C ASP A 147 6.50 19.96 18.20
N LEU A 148 7.03 19.84 16.99
CA LEU A 148 8.17 20.64 16.54
C LEU A 148 7.82 22.14 16.44
N PHE A 149 6.59 22.47 16.02
CA PHE A 149 6.13 23.87 16.02
C PHE A 149 5.95 24.43 17.43
N LEU A 150 5.45 23.63 18.38
CA LEU A 150 5.35 24.05 19.78
C LEU A 150 6.73 24.28 20.42
N GLN A 151 7.74 23.50 20.03
CA GLN A 151 9.11 23.63 20.54
C GLN A 151 9.88 24.80 19.92
N ASN A 152 9.94 24.88 18.58
CA ASN A 152 10.61 25.96 17.88
C ASN A 152 10.06 26.14 16.45
N PRO A 153 9.17 27.12 16.22
CA PRO A 153 8.58 27.36 14.90
C PRO A 153 9.59 27.63 13.78
N SER A 154 10.75 28.24 14.09
CA SER A 154 11.74 28.64 13.07
C SER A 154 12.46 27.44 12.44
N THR A 155 12.57 26.33 13.17
CA THR A 155 13.27 25.11 12.73
C THR A 155 12.34 23.94 12.45
N ALA A 156 11.07 24.05 12.85
CA ALA A 156 10.10 22.95 12.85
C ALA A 156 10.02 22.20 11.52
N THR A 157 9.89 22.91 10.40
CA THR A 157 9.71 22.26 9.08
C THR A 157 10.97 21.55 8.59
N THR A 158 12.15 22.11 8.84
CA THR A 158 13.44 21.49 8.47
C THR A 158 13.70 20.25 9.32
N GLU A 159 13.41 20.33 10.62
CA GLU A 159 13.60 19.20 11.52
C GLU A 159 12.59 18.07 11.25
N TYR A 160 11.36 18.43 10.92
CA TYR A 160 10.35 17.49 10.45
C TYR A 160 10.82 16.74 9.20
N ASP A 161 11.33 17.46 8.19
CA ASP A 161 11.80 16.83 6.96
C ASP A 161 12.96 15.86 7.21
N ARG A 162 13.89 16.24 8.09
CA ARG A 162 15.01 15.39 8.52
C ARG A 162 14.51 14.11 9.21
N ILE A 163 13.66 14.25 10.24
CA ILE A 163 13.18 13.12 11.04
C ILE A 163 12.31 12.18 10.20
N ILE A 164 11.38 12.70 9.39
CA ILE A 164 10.56 11.89 8.49
C ILE A 164 11.43 11.19 7.44
N GLY A 165 12.43 11.89 6.90
CA GLY A 165 13.37 11.30 5.96
C GLY A 165 14.15 10.13 6.55
N GLU A 166 14.64 10.29 7.79
CA GLU A 166 15.34 9.24 8.52
C GLU A 166 14.44 8.03 8.84
N ARG A 167 13.17 8.27 9.20
CA ARG A 167 12.23 7.20 9.54
C ARG A 167 11.71 6.43 8.33
N PHE A 168 11.30 7.13 7.27
CA PHE A 168 10.43 6.54 6.25
C PHE A 168 11.03 6.52 4.84
N ASP A 169 11.93 7.44 4.46
CA ASP A 169 12.34 7.55 3.04
C ASP A 169 13.05 6.29 2.54
N GLY A 170 13.82 5.62 3.40
CA GLY A 170 14.46 4.35 3.10
C GLY A 170 13.44 3.26 2.80
N PHE A 171 12.54 3.00 3.75
CA PHE A 171 11.49 1.99 3.64
C PHE A 171 10.57 2.22 2.45
N LEU A 172 10.04 3.45 2.29
CA LEU A 172 9.13 3.79 1.20
C LEU A 172 9.83 3.65 -0.16
N ARG A 173 11.12 3.97 -0.27
CA ARG A 173 11.89 3.77 -1.52
C ARG A 173 12.03 2.28 -1.86
N THR A 174 12.32 1.43 -0.87
CA THR A 174 12.38 -0.01 -1.06
C THR A 174 11.03 -0.58 -1.45
N GLY A 175 9.95 -0.16 -0.78
CA GLY A 175 8.58 -0.54 -1.14
C GLY A 175 8.22 -0.16 -2.58
N ARG A 176 8.59 1.06 -3.03
CA ARG A 176 8.36 1.49 -4.42
C ARG A 176 9.07 0.57 -5.40
N ARG A 177 10.33 0.19 -5.15
CA ARG A 177 11.06 -0.77 -6.00
C ARG A 177 10.39 -2.14 -6.02
N PHE A 178 9.98 -2.63 -4.85
CA PHE A 178 9.27 -3.89 -4.72
C PHE A 178 7.95 -3.91 -5.50
N SER A 179 7.22 -2.78 -5.55
CA SER A 179 5.98 -2.65 -6.31
C SER A 179 6.13 -2.96 -7.80
N TYR A 180 7.31 -2.71 -8.40
CA TYR A 180 7.59 -3.06 -9.80
C TYR A 180 7.78 -4.56 -10.00
N LEU A 181 8.35 -5.27 -9.02
CA LEU A 181 8.50 -6.72 -9.09
C LEU A 181 7.15 -7.42 -9.08
N ILE A 182 6.30 -7.08 -8.12
CA ILE A 182 4.98 -7.70 -7.97
C ILE A 182 4.05 -7.32 -9.13
N GLY A 183 4.35 -6.24 -9.84
CA GLY A 183 3.71 -5.90 -11.12
C GLY A 183 3.90 -6.96 -12.22
N HIS A 184 4.91 -7.83 -12.11
CA HIS A 184 5.19 -8.87 -13.10
C HIS A 184 4.44 -10.19 -12.77
N PRO A 185 3.53 -10.70 -13.62
CA PRO A 185 2.65 -11.81 -13.28
C PRO A 185 3.35 -13.11 -12.85
N LEU A 186 4.48 -13.44 -13.48
CA LEU A 186 5.25 -14.64 -13.11
C LEU A 186 5.94 -14.51 -11.75
N ILE A 187 6.37 -13.29 -11.40
CA ILE A 187 7.01 -13.01 -10.12
C ILE A 187 5.94 -13.01 -9.03
N LEU A 188 4.81 -12.35 -9.26
CA LEU A 188 3.67 -12.35 -8.33
C LEU A 188 3.18 -13.77 -8.04
N ARG A 189 2.94 -14.58 -9.08
CA ARG A 189 2.47 -15.97 -8.90
C ARG A 189 3.45 -16.82 -8.11
N SER A 190 4.74 -16.73 -8.43
CA SER A 190 5.77 -17.51 -7.75
C SER A 190 6.01 -17.00 -6.32
N GLY A 191 6.03 -15.68 -6.14
CA GLY A 191 6.17 -15.01 -4.86
C GLY A 191 5.03 -15.34 -3.91
N LEU A 192 3.77 -15.30 -4.39
CA LEU A 192 2.60 -15.68 -3.59
C LEU A 192 2.69 -17.14 -3.14
N ARG A 193 3.08 -18.07 -4.03
CA ARG A 193 3.28 -19.48 -3.66
C ARG A 193 4.32 -19.65 -2.56
N VAL A 194 5.40 -18.88 -2.60
CA VAL A 194 6.45 -18.89 -1.57
C VAL A 194 6.00 -18.22 -0.27
N ALA A 195 5.28 -17.11 -0.37
CA ALA A 195 4.79 -16.35 0.79
C ALA A 195 3.87 -17.19 1.69
N VAL A 196 3.08 -18.09 1.11
CA VAL A 196 2.17 -18.98 1.85
C VAL A 196 2.69 -20.43 1.92
N ALA A 197 3.95 -20.68 1.55
CA ALA A 197 4.49 -22.04 1.47
C ALA A 197 4.60 -22.73 2.83
N ASN A 198 4.84 -21.97 3.89
CA ASN A 198 4.94 -22.47 5.26
C ASN A 198 4.67 -21.35 6.28
N GLN A 199 4.44 -21.73 7.54
CA GLN A 199 4.09 -20.81 8.62
C GLN A 199 5.14 -19.71 8.85
N PHE A 200 6.43 -20.03 8.68
CA PHE A 200 7.51 -19.06 8.86
C PHE A 200 7.44 -17.96 7.79
N MET A 201 7.27 -18.34 6.52
CA MET A 201 7.11 -17.38 5.43
C MET A 201 5.82 -16.56 5.57
N ALA A 202 4.71 -17.20 5.94
CA ALA A 202 3.44 -16.52 6.15
C ALA A 202 3.53 -15.47 7.28
N ASN A 203 4.12 -15.83 8.42
CA ASN A 203 4.35 -14.90 9.53
C ASN A 203 5.23 -13.71 9.12
N MET A 204 6.28 -13.96 8.35
CA MET A 204 7.16 -12.88 7.86
C MET A 204 6.43 -11.99 6.85
N THR A 205 5.62 -12.56 5.96
CA THR A 205 4.77 -11.79 5.04
C THR A 205 3.78 -10.92 5.82
N LEU A 206 3.10 -11.48 6.83
CA LEU A 206 2.17 -10.72 7.68
C LEU A 206 2.87 -9.59 8.43
N GLN A 207 4.07 -9.82 8.98
CA GLN A 207 4.85 -8.78 9.65
C GLN A 207 5.25 -7.64 8.72
N VAL A 208 5.67 -7.96 7.50
CA VAL A 208 6.00 -6.97 6.47
C VAL A 208 4.75 -6.22 5.99
N MET A 209 3.61 -6.91 5.87
CA MET A 209 2.33 -6.31 5.50
C MET A 209 1.69 -5.49 6.61
N GLY A 210 1.97 -5.78 7.89
CA GLY A 210 1.48 -5.03 9.05
C GLY A 210 2.43 -3.94 9.54
N ASN A 211 3.44 -3.57 8.74
CA ASN A 211 4.46 -2.57 9.09
C ASN A 211 5.23 -2.87 10.41
N LEU A 212 5.29 -4.15 10.80
CA LEU A 212 5.93 -4.58 12.06
C LEU A 212 7.43 -4.86 11.89
N VAL A 213 7.91 -4.99 10.65
CA VAL A 213 9.29 -5.38 10.33
C VAL A 213 9.78 -4.65 9.08
N ASP A 214 10.99 -4.12 9.17
CA ASP A 214 11.73 -3.41 8.12
C ASP A 214 13.17 -3.94 7.94
N ASN A 215 14.00 -3.28 7.12
CA ASN A 215 15.40 -3.67 6.87
C ASN A 215 16.36 -3.34 8.05
N SER A 216 15.87 -2.62 9.05
CA SER A 216 16.58 -2.24 10.28
C SER A 216 16.28 -3.20 11.43
N THR A 217 15.19 -3.97 11.34
CA THR A 217 14.73 -4.91 12.36
C THR A 217 15.80 -5.95 12.70
N PRO A 218 16.16 -6.12 13.99
CA PRO A 218 17.13 -7.13 14.41
C PRO A 218 16.69 -8.55 14.08
N GLY A 219 17.64 -9.42 13.74
CA GLY A 219 17.40 -10.85 13.51
C GLY A 219 17.35 -11.26 12.04
N ALA A 220 16.83 -12.47 11.78
CA ALA A 220 16.86 -13.08 10.45
C ALA A 220 15.98 -12.31 9.44
N ALA A 221 14.82 -11.80 9.87
CA ALA A 221 13.89 -11.07 9.01
C ALA A 221 14.50 -9.79 8.43
N GLY A 222 15.12 -8.94 9.25
CA GLY A 222 15.79 -7.73 8.75
C GLY A 222 17.02 -8.01 7.90
N ARG A 223 17.76 -9.11 8.14
CA ARG A 223 18.85 -9.53 7.23
C ARG A 223 18.32 -9.95 5.87
N VAL A 224 17.24 -10.72 5.82
CA VAL A 224 16.59 -11.14 4.57
C VAL A 224 16.09 -9.92 3.81
N LEU A 225 15.40 -8.99 4.48
CA LEU A 225 14.92 -7.75 3.87
C LEU A 225 16.06 -6.85 3.37
N ARG A 226 17.19 -6.80 4.10
CA ARG A 226 18.38 -6.04 3.67
C ARG A 226 19.06 -6.65 2.45
N ILE A 227 19.14 -7.98 2.37
CA ILE A 227 19.67 -8.69 1.19
C ILE A 227 18.72 -8.47 0.00
N ALA A 228 17.42 -8.60 0.22
CA ALA A 228 16.41 -8.30 -0.79
C ALA A 228 16.55 -6.85 -1.28
N ASP A 229 16.60 -5.86 -0.39
CA ASP A 229 16.75 -4.44 -0.75
C ASP A 229 18.02 -4.17 -1.59
N LYS A 230 19.15 -4.77 -1.23
CA LYS A 230 20.40 -4.67 -2.02
C LYS A 230 20.29 -5.33 -3.40
N ALA A 231 19.67 -6.51 -3.48
CA ALA A 231 19.45 -7.20 -4.74
C ALA A 231 18.49 -6.39 -5.64
N LEU A 232 17.43 -5.83 -5.06
CA LEU A 232 16.47 -4.98 -5.74
C LEU A 232 17.08 -3.67 -6.22
N ALA A 233 17.91 -3.02 -5.42
CA ALA A 233 18.62 -1.81 -5.81
C ALA A 233 19.51 -2.04 -7.04
N THR A 234 20.14 -3.22 -7.13
CA THR A 234 20.98 -3.61 -8.27
C THR A 234 20.15 -3.94 -9.51
N ALA A 235 18.97 -4.54 -9.33
CA ALA A 235 18.05 -4.89 -10.41
C ALA A 235 17.18 -3.70 -10.88
N ASP A 236 17.04 -2.64 -10.09
CA ASP A 236 16.16 -1.48 -10.31
C ASP A 236 16.27 -0.88 -11.74
N PRO A 237 17.47 -0.65 -12.31
CA PRO A 237 17.59 -0.09 -13.67
C PRO A 237 17.03 -1.02 -14.76
N ILE A 238 17.08 -2.32 -14.54
CA ILE A 238 16.57 -3.34 -15.47
C ILE A 238 15.05 -3.49 -15.26
N LEU A 239 14.59 -3.53 -14.02
CA LEU A 239 13.17 -3.62 -13.65
C LEU A 239 12.35 -2.42 -14.14
N ARG A 240 12.91 -1.21 -14.03
CA ARG A 240 12.29 0.00 -14.59
C ARG A 240 12.20 -0.06 -16.12
N LYS A 241 13.16 -0.69 -16.80
CA LYS A 241 13.15 -0.88 -18.27
C LYS A 241 12.19 -1.97 -18.73
N THR A 242 11.94 -2.99 -17.90
CA THR A 242 10.98 -4.08 -18.18
C THR A 242 9.54 -3.75 -17.75
N ARG A 243 9.26 -2.48 -17.38
CA ARG A 243 7.91 -1.96 -17.17
C ARG A 243 6.97 -2.55 -18.22
N ALA A 244 5.97 -3.29 -17.78
CA ALA A 244 4.96 -3.78 -18.69
C ALA A 244 4.39 -2.56 -19.43
N LYS A 245 4.54 -2.53 -20.77
CA LYS A 245 4.02 -1.42 -21.58
C LYS A 245 2.56 -1.23 -21.18
N GLN A 246 2.19 -0.01 -20.75
CA GLN A 246 0.87 0.33 -20.22
C GLN A 246 -0.24 0.36 -21.30
N ASN A 247 -0.04 -0.33 -22.42
CA ASN A 247 -0.99 -0.41 -23.53
C ASN A 247 -2.07 -1.46 -23.24
#